data_AF-A0AA37TKF1-F1
#
_entry.id   AF-A0AA37TKF1-F1
#
_cell.length_a   1.000
_cell.length_b   1.000
_cell.length_c   1.000
_cell.angle_alpha   90.00
_cell.angle_beta   90.00
_cell.angle_gamma   90.00
#
_symmetry.space_group_name_H-M   'P 1'
#
loop_
_entity.id
_entity.type
_entity.pdbx_description
1 polymer ?
#
loop_
_entity_poly.entity_id
_entity_poly.type
_entity_poly.pdbx_seq_one_letter_code
_entity_poly.pdbx_strand_id
1 'polypeptide(L)'
;MDRLSATPAHEHFAGYLGLLEADRRGKGGLHRSRDIKDFHQRYLTVAGLKTSSPFFSPVRNPDAGEVKPFNKNVAGSYAPSSLRPDGPFMAAVDVKGKGQGVTYSLMPDHANVASGSMLGGKRVQAVALAAYLFRDYGFEERSLQAVLDTFRDRFALRAHHTDESTTFAALFDPSLDGFADEDLVPLAQDAA
;
A
#
# COMPACT_ATOMS: atom_id res chain seq x y z
N MET A 1 -15.64 2.30 -6.66
CA MET A 1 -14.28 2.89 -6.75
C MET A 1 -14.14 4.24 -6.04
N ASP A 2 -15.22 4.94 -5.67
CA ASP A 2 -15.18 6.29 -5.07
C ASP A 2 -14.58 6.41 -3.65
N ARG A 3 -14.51 5.31 -2.89
CA ARG A 3 -14.13 5.40 -1.47
C ARG A 3 -12.63 5.53 -1.24
N LEU A 4 -11.79 4.88 -2.06
CA LEU A 4 -10.33 5.02 -1.94
C LEU A 4 -9.84 6.37 -2.47
N SER A 5 -10.44 6.87 -3.55
CA SER A 5 -10.13 8.19 -4.09
C SER A 5 -10.59 9.34 -3.17
N ALA A 6 -11.54 9.08 -2.26
CA ALA A 6 -11.95 10.02 -1.23
C ALA A 6 -10.93 10.12 -0.06
N THR A 7 -10.09 9.10 0.13
CA THR A 7 -9.02 9.13 1.14
C THR A 7 -7.78 9.82 0.56
N PRO A 8 -7.42 11.01 1.07
CA PRO A 8 -6.18 11.65 0.68
C PRO A 8 -5.00 10.82 1.19
N ALA A 9 -4.03 10.58 0.32
CA ALA A 9 -2.76 10.00 0.71
C ALA A 9 -1.62 10.61 -0.11
N HIS A 10 -0.52 10.91 0.57
CA HIS A 10 0.71 11.34 -0.06
C HIS A 10 1.20 10.29 -1.06
N GLU A 11 1.80 10.71 -2.18
CA GLU A 11 2.24 9.82 -3.27
C GLU A 11 3.18 8.69 -2.80
N HIS A 12 3.97 8.97 -1.77
CA HIS A 12 4.90 7.99 -1.19
C HIS A 12 4.26 6.92 -0.30
N PHE A 13 2.96 6.99 -0.02
CA PHE A 13 2.27 5.99 0.79
C PHE A 13 2.32 4.59 0.16
N ALA A 14 2.27 4.50 -1.17
CA ALA A 14 2.46 3.24 -1.89
C ALA A 14 3.83 2.59 -1.60
N GLY A 15 4.89 3.40 -1.55
CA GLY A 15 6.22 2.92 -1.21
C GLY A 15 6.33 2.49 0.24
N TYR A 16 5.65 3.20 1.15
CA TYR A 16 5.53 2.80 2.54
C TYR A 16 4.84 1.44 2.69
N LEU A 17 3.74 1.20 1.95
CA LEU A 17 3.08 -0.12 1.93
C LEU A 17 3.99 -1.23 1.41
N GLY A 18 4.81 -0.94 0.39
CA GLY A 18 5.81 -1.88 -0.11
C GLY A 18 6.85 -2.26 0.94
N LEU A 19 7.34 -1.27 1.71
CA LEU A 19 8.24 -1.53 2.84
C LEU A 19 7.54 -2.28 3.98
N LEU A 20 6.30 -1.94 4.29
CA LEU A 20 5.51 -2.64 5.31
C LEU A 20 5.32 -4.11 4.94
N GLU A 21 4.94 -4.40 3.69
CA GLU A 21 4.82 -5.78 3.21
C GLU A 21 6.17 -6.52 3.31
N ALA A 22 7.26 -5.90 2.88
CA ALA A 22 8.59 -6.51 2.90
C ALA A 22 9.10 -6.78 4.32
N ASP A 23 8.93 -5.82 5.23
CA ASP A 23 9.35 -5.93 6.64
C ASP A 23 8.63 -7.07 7.36
N ARG A 24 7.32 -7.10 7.19
CA ARG A 24 6.43 -8.04 7.87
C ARG A 24 6.53 -9.46 7.31
N ARG A 25 6.85 -9.61 6.03
CA ARG A 25 7.10 -10.92 5.40
C ARG A 25 8.54 -11.42 5.60
N GLY A 26 9.49 -10.53 5.87
CA GLY A 26 10.93 -10.80 5.86
C GLY A 26 11.59 -11.06 7.22
N LYS A 27 10.83 -11.07 8.34
CA LYS A 27 11.33 -11.13 9.74
C LYS A 27 12.03 -9.86 10.24
N GLY A 28 11.66 -8.68 9.71
CA GLY A 28 12.25 -7.39 10.08
C GLY A 28 13.63 -7.16 9.46
N GLY A 29 13.96 -5.90 9.11
CA GLY A 29 15.34 -5.56 8.73
C GLY A 29 15.51 -4.42 7.72
N LEU A 30 16.60 -4.53 6.95
CA LEU A 30 17.01 -3.56 5.94
C LEU A 30 16.48 -3.96 4.57
N HIS A 31 15.57 -3.14 4.04
CA HIS A 31 14.95 -3.28 2.73
C HIS A 31 15.70 -2.50 1.66
N ARG A 32 15.45 -2.78 0.39
CA ARG A 32 16.03 -2.08 -0.76
C ARG A 32 14.92 -1.45 -1.59
N SER A 33 15.32 -0.55 -2.50
CA SER A 33 14.39 0.05 -3.46
C SER A 33 13.71 -0.98 -4.38
N ARG A 34 14.29 -2.18 -4.50
CA ARG A 34 13.67 -3.32 -5.17
C ARG A 34 12.37 -3.75 -4.49
N ASP A 35 12.30 -3.79 -3.18
CA ASP A 35 11.10 -4.23 -2.46
C ASP A 35 9.92 -3.28 -2.74
N ILE A 36 10.19 -1.97 -2.75
CA ILE A 36 9.22 -0.95 -3.14
C ILE A 36 8.80 -1.11 -4.61
N LYS A 37 9.76 -1.37 -5.50
CA LYS A 37 9.49 -1.57 -6.94
C LYS A 37 8.63 -2.82 -7.16
N ASP A 38 8.95 -3.91 -6.50
CA ASP A 38 8.23 -5.19 -6.63
C ASP A 38 6.78 -5.04 -6.15
N PHE A 39 6.53 -4.25 -5.09
CA PHE A 39 5.19 -3.87 -4.66
C PHE A 39 4.42 -3.11 -5.76
N HIS A 40 5.03 -2.06 -6.34
CA HIS A 40 4.40 -1.29 -7.42
C HIS A 40 4.07 -2.16 -8.63
N GLN A 41 5.01 -3.03 -9.02
CA GLN A 41 4.83 -3.93 -10.14
C GLN A 41 3.71 -4.94 -9.91
N ARG A 42 3.65 -5.52 -8.69
CA ARG A 42 2.66 -6.53 -8.35
C ARG A 42 1.25 -5.95 -8.26
N TYR A 43 1.08 -4.78 -7.65
CA TYR A 43 -0.24 -4.31 -7.26
C TYR A 43 -0.71 -3.05 -7.97
N LEU A 44 0.20 -2.20 -8.43
CA LEU A 44 -0.18 -0.89 -8.99
C LEU A 44 -0.17 -0.88 -10.51
N THR A 45 0.27 -1.95 -11.17
CA THR A 45 0.25 -2.10 -12.62
C THR A 45 -1.16 -2.34 -13.13
N VAL A 46 -1.72 -1.40 -13.90
CA VAL A 46 -3.07 -1.55 -14.50
C VAL A 46 -2.95 -1.79 -15.99
N ALA A 47 -3.65 -2.81 -16.50
CA ALA A 47 -3.70 -3.10 -17.93
C ALA A 47 -4.24 -1.90 -18.72
N GLY A 48 -3.64 -1.62 -19.88
CA GLY A 48 -4.05 -0.50 -20.75
C GLY A 48 -3.41 0.86 -20.43
N LEU A 49 -2.61 0.98 -19.37
CA LEU A 49 -1.82 2.20 -19.12
C LEU A 49 -0.60 2.31 -20.05
N LYS A 50 -0.22 3.55 -20.37
CA LYS A 50 0.99 3.84 -21.15
C LYS A 50 2.23 3.32 -20.41
N THR A 51 3.16 2.73 -21.14
CA THR A 51 4.43 2.18 -20.62
C THR A 51 5.29 3.22 -19.88
N SER A 52 5.07 4.52 -20.11
CA SER A 52 5.75 5.61 -19.40
C SER A 52 5.26 5.83 -17.96
N SER A 53 4.00 5.48 -17.67
CA SER A 53 3.36 5.64 -16.35
C SER A 53 2.47 4.43 -16.05
N PRO A 54 3.08 3.25 -15.80
CA PRO A 54 2.36 1.99 -15.71
C PRO A 54 1.64 1.80 -14.38
N PHE A 55 1.88 2.67 -13.40
CA PHE A 55 1.41 2.51 -12.04
C PHE A 55 0.27 3.48 -11.74
N PHE A 56 -0.77 3.00 -11.06
CA PHE A 56 -1.89 3.82 -10.62
C PHE A 56 -2.05 3.70 -9.10
N SER A 57 -2.11 4.83 -8.41
CA SER A 57 -2.35 4.87 -6.97
C SER A 57 -3.86 4.74 -6.70
N PRO A 58 -4.30 3.87 -5.77
CA PRO A 58 -5.72 3.77 -5.42
C PRO A 58 -6.23 5.00 -4.67
N VAL A 59 -5.34 5.78 -4.08
CA VAL A 59 -5.62 6.90 -3.19
C VAL A 59 -5.24 8.23 -3.83
N ARG A 60 -6.00 9.28 -3.53
CA ARG A 60 -5.84 10.60 -4.14
C ARG A 60 -4.68 11.35 -3.50
N ASN A 61 -3.75 11.84 -4.32
CA ASN A 61 -2.73 12.77 -3.84
C ASN A 61 -3.40 14.14 -3.55
N PRO A 62 -3.39 14.62 -2.28
CA PRO A 62 -4.01 15.89 -1.93
C PRO A 62 -3.40 17.09 -2.66
N ASP A 63 -2.11 17.04 -2.99
CA ASP A 63 -1.41 18.14 -3.67
C ASP A 63 -1.71 18.20 -5.18
N ALA A 64 -2.15 17.08 -5.75
CA ALA A 64 -2.37 16.95 -7.19
C ALA A 64 -3.81 17.22 -7.63
N GLY A 65 -4.77 17.29 -6.69
CA GLY A 65 -6.20 17.45 -6.94
C GLY A 65 -6.90 16.24 -7.58
N GLU A 66 -6.17 15.38 -8.28
CA GLU A 66 -6.66 14.20 -9.02
C GLU A 66 -5.76 12.98 -8.79
N VAL A 67 -6.29 11.79 -9.05
CA VAL A 67 -5.51 10.55 -9.05
C VAL A 67 -4.62 10.52 -10.30
N LYS A 68 -3.30 10.64 -10.12
CA LYS A 68 -2.33 10.64 -11.23
C LYS A 68 -1.60 9.31 -11.35
N PRO A 69 -1.31 8.86 -12.59
CA PRO A 69 -0.39 7.76 -12.83
C PRO A 69 0.98 8.06 -12.22
N PHE A 70 1.56 7.09 -11.51
CA PHE A 70 2.90 7.17 -10.96
C PHE A 70 3.94 6.78 -12.02
N ASN A 71 5.12 7.40 -11.96
CA ASN A 71 6.13 7.27 -12.99
C ASN A 71 6.76 5.85 -12.99
N LYS A 72 7.28 5.40 -14.14
CA LYS A 72 7.92 4.07 -14.27
C LYS A 72 9.22 3.90 -13.46
N ASN A 73 9.90 4.99 -13.09
CA ASN A 73 11.20 4.97 -12.39
C ASN A 73 11.01 5.00 -10.87
N VAL A 74 10.30 4.01 -10.34
CA VAL A 74 10.01 3.87 -8.91
C VAL A 74 11.30 3.93 -8.07
N ALA A 75 12.32 3.15 -8.43
CA ALA A 75 13.57 3.14 -7.68
C ALA A 75 14.24 4.53 -7.60
N GLY A 76 14.13 5.33 -8.67
CA GLY A 76 14.63 6.71 -8.67
C GLY A 76 13.79 7.65 -7.80
N SER A 77 12.47 7.48 -7.75
CA SER A 77 11.59 8.28 -6.87
C SER A 77 11.86 8.07 -5.38
N TYR A 78 12.33 6.88 -5.00
CA TYR A 78 12.70 6.58 -3.61
C TYR A 78 14.20 6.69 -3.33
N ALA A 79 15.02 7.14 -4.29
CA ALA A 79 16.43 7.39 -4.04
C ALA A 79 16.62 8.53 -3.02
N PRO A 80 17.65 8.49 -2.16
CA PRO A 80 17.86 9.53 -1.13
C PRO A 80 17.93 10.95 -1.69
N SER A 81 18.44 11.13 -2.92
CA SER A 81 18.51 12.43 -3.60
C SER A 81 17.15 12.96 -4.06
N SER A 82 16.14 12.09 -4.19
CA SER A 82 14.80 12.44 -4.64
C SER A 82 13.84 12.66 -3.47
N LEU A 83 14.18 12.12 -2.30
CA LEU A 83 13.41 12.27 -1.07
C LEU A 83 13.77 13.59 -0.39
N ARG A 84 12.76 14.35 0.02
CA ARG A 84 12.96 15.54 0.86
C ARG A 84 13.30 15.08 2.28
N PRO A 85 14.37 15.59 2.92
CA PRO A 85 14.78 15.19 4.27
C PRO A 85 13.65 15.28 5.30
N ASP A 86 12.84 16.33 5.23
CA ASP A 86 11.69 16.57 6.14
C ASP A 86 10.34 16.13 5.52
N GLY A 87 10.39 15.31 4.47
CA GLY A 87 9.19 14.85 3.77
C GLY A 87 8.44 13.74 4.53
N PRO A 88 7.13 13.55 4.27
CA PRO A 88 6.32 12.54 4.96
C PRO A 88 6.91 11.11 4.95
N PHE A 89 7.57 10.73 3.84
CA PHE A 89 8.24 9.44 3.73
C PHE A 89 9.43 9.28 4.66
N MET A 90 10.29 10.30 4.75
CA MET A 90 11.46 10.29 5.62
C MET A 90 11.10 10.35 7.11
N ALA A 91 9.89 10.82 7.44
CA ALA A 91 9.41 10.83 8.83
C ALA A 91 9.11 9.42 9.37
N ALA A 92 8.73 8.47 8.51
CA ALA A 92 8.34 7.11 8.91
C ALA A 92 9.41 6.04 8.58
N VAL A 93 10.46 6.41 7.84
CA VAL A 93 11.44 5.48 7.27
C VAL A 93 12.86 6.01 7.46
N ASP A 94 13.72 5.20 8.06
CA ASP A 94 15.15 5.45 8.11
C ASP A 94 15.80 5.00 6.80
N VAL A 95 16.57 5.89 6.18
CA VAL A 95 17.23 5.66 4.89
C VAL A 95 18.73 5.83 5.05
N LYS A 96 19.47 4.75 4.81
CA LYS A 96 20.92 4.69 4.98
C LYS A 96 21.61 4.31 3.68
N GLY A 97 22.88 4.70 3.54
CA GLY A 97 23.71 4.37 2.39
C GLY A 97 23.60 5.36 1.22
N LYS A 98 24.25 5.02 0.10
CA LYS A 98 24.31 5.84 -1.13
C LYS A 98 24.28 4.94 -2.37
N GLY A 99 23.77 5.47 -3.48
CA GLY A 99 23.73 4.77 -4.77
C GLY A 99 22.98 3.44 -4.68
N GLN A 100 23.62 2.35 -5.11
CA GLN A 100 23.03 1.00 -5.08
C GLN A 100 23.03 0.34 -3.69
N GLY A 101 23.73 0.94 -2.72
CA GLY A 101 23.81 0.44 -1.35
C GLY A 101 22.77 1.07 -0.40
N VAL A 102 21.74 1.72 -0.94
CA VAL A 102 20.70 2.34 -0.12
C VAL A 102 19.82 1.28 0.49
N THR A 103 19.59 1.40 1.80
CA THR A 103 18.71 0.54 2.57
C THR A 103 17.66 1.35 3.32
N TYR A 104 16.49 0.74 3.52
CA TYR A 104 15.33 1.34 4.16
C TYR A 104 14.92 0.48 5.35
N SER A 105 14.52 1.10 6.46
CA SER A 105 13.89 0.40 7.58
C SER A 105 12.78 1.26 8.16
N LEU A 106 11.69 0.63 8.59
CA LEU A 106 10.61 1.34 9.27
C LEU A 106 11.11 1.85 10.63
N MET A 107 10.84 3.12 10.93
CA MET A 107 11.20 3.70 12.22
C MET A 107 10.27 3.18 13.32
N PRO A 108 10.65 3.26 14.61
CA PRO A 108 9.69 3.12 15.69
C PRO A 108 8.50 4.06 15.48
N ASP A 109 7.29 3.60 15.78
CA ASP A 109 6.04 4.36 15.60
C ASP A 109 5.71 4.76 14.14
N HIS A 110 6.34 4.09 13.15
CA HIS A 110 6.13 4.36 11.72
C HIS A 110 4.66 4.38 11.29
N ALA A 111 3.78 3.61 11.96
CA ALA A 111 2.36 3.53 11.64
C ALA A 111 1.62 4.83 11.97
N ASN A 112 1.81 5.37 13.17
CA ASN A 112 1.20 6.64 13.57
C ASN A 112 1.80 7.81 12.80
N VAL A 113 3.10 7.80 12.55
CA VAL A 113 3.75 8.83 11.73
C VAL A 113 3.22 8.80 10.29
N ALA A 114 3.10 7.63 9.67
CA ALA A 114 2.52 7.52 8.33
C ALA A 114 1.04 7.94 8.31
N SER A 115 0.26 7.56 9.32
CA SER A 115 -1.13 8.01 9.48
C SER A 115 -1.23 9.54 9.52
N GLY A 116 -0.45 10.20 10.37
CA GLY A 116 -0.44 11.66 10.47
C GLY A 116 0.09 12.37 9.23
N SER A 117 1.27 11.98 8.76
CA SER A 117 2.01 12.72 7.73
C SER A 117 1.66 12.34 6.29
N MET A 118 1.29 11.08 6.03
CA MET A 118 0.94 10.62 4.68
C MET A 118 -0.56 10.56 4.46
N LEU A 119 -1.35 10.25 5.48
CA LEU A 119 -2.81 10.10 5.37
C LEU A 119 -3.59 11.27 5.98
N GLY A 120 -2.90 12.26 6.56
CA GLY A 120 -3.55 13.41 7.21
C GLY A 120 -4.43 13.01 8.39
N GLY A 121 -4.05 11.96 9.12
CA GLY A 121 -4.80 11.38 10.24
C GLY A 121 -6.02 10.55 9.84
N LYS A 122 -6.26 10.33 8.55
CA LYS A 122 -7.33 9.46 8.06
C LYS A 122 -6.84 8.03 7.92
N ARG A 123 -7.79 7.09 7.99
CA ARG A 123 -7.53 5.67 7.74
C ARG A 123 -7.97 5.30 6.34
N VAL A 124 -7.21 4.42 5.69
CA VAL A 124 -7.57 3.86 4.38
C VAL A 124 -8.55 2.71 4.62
N GLN A 125 -9.66 2.67 3.87
CA GLN A 125 -10.58 1.55 3.99
C GLN A 125 -9.89 0.26 3.52
N ALA A 126 -9.80 -0.72 4.42
CA ALA A 126 -9.00 -1.93 4.23
C ALA A 126 -9.49 -2.83 3.08
N VAL A 127 -10.79 -3.14 3.04
CA VAL A 127 -11.42 -3.99 2.01
C VAL A 127 -11.33 -3.37 0.61
N ALA A 128 -11.53 -2.07 0.48
CA ALA A 128 -11.42 -1.36 -0.77
C ALA A 128 -9.98 -1.39 -1.27
N LEU A 129 -9.02 -1.15 -0.38
CA LEU A 129 -7.60 -1.27 -0.72
C LEU A 129 -7.26 -2.71 -1.09
N ALA A 130 -7.75 -3.69 -0.35
CA ALA A 130 -7.58 -5.11 -0.65
C ALA A 130 -8.15 -5.48 -2.03
N ALA A 131 -9.39 -5.07 -2.32
CA ALA A 131 -10.03 -5.28 -3.62
C ALA A 131 -9.22 -4.64 -4.76
N TYR A 132 -8.64 -3.46 -4.52
CA TYR A 132 -7.76 -2.83 -5.51
C TYR A 132 -6.46 -3.61 -5.71
N LEU A 133 -5.73 -3.92 -4.63
CA LEU A 133 -4.44 -4.61 -4.69
C LEU A 133 -4.59 -6.02 -5.25
N PHE A 134 -5.68 -6.71 -4.91
CA PHE A 134 -5.92 -8.11 -5.29
C PHE A 134 -6.87 -8.26 -6.49
N ARG A 135 -7.14 -7.19 -7.25
CA ARG A 135 -8.06 -7.21 -8.40
C ARG A 135 -7.73 -8.26 -9.47
N ASP A 136 -6.45 -8.61 -9.58
CA ASP A 136 -5.93 -9.58 -10.56
C ASP A 136 -5.85 -11.01 -9.98
N TYR A 137 -6.44 -11.23 -8.81
CA TYR A 137 -6.45 -12.51 -8.08
C TYR A 137 -7.88 -12.94 -7.76
N GLY A 138 -8.11 -14.26 -7.71
CA GLY A 138 -9.34 -14.84 -7.18
C GLY A 138 -9.25 -15.08 -5.68
N PHE A 139 -10.41 -15.14 -5.02
CA PHE A 139 -10.54 -15.59 -3.63
C PHE A 139 -11.29 -16.92 -3.60
N GLU A 140 -10.90 -17.80 -2.67
CA GLU A 140 -11.55 -19.12 -2.51
C GLU A 140 -12.97 -18.99 -1.92
N GLU A 141 -13.18 -17.97 -1.08
CA GLU A 141 -14.44 -17.69 -0.42
C GLU A 141 -15.02 -16.36 -0.91
N ARG A 142 -16.33 -16.36 -1.17
CA ARG A 142 -17.09 -15.15 -1.48
C ARG A 142 -17.50 -14.45 -0.17
N SER A 143 -16.50 -13.91 0.53
CA SER A 143 -16.67 -13.24 1.83
C SER A 143 -15.77 -12.01 1.94
N LEU A 144 -16.34 -10.85 2.22
CA LEU A 144 -15.59 -9.62 2.47
C LEU A 144 -14.70 -9.73 3.70
N GLN A 145 -15.13 -10.53 4.69
CA GLN A 145 -14.29 -10.84 5.85
C GLN A 145 -13.08 -11.65 5.42
N ALA A 146 -13.23 -12.65 4.55
CA ALA A 146 -12.10 -13.40 4.01
C ALA A 146 -11.15 -12.52 3.18
N VAL A 147 -11.67 -11.54 2.43
CA VAL A 147 -10.85 -10.55 1.72
C VAL A 147 -10.05 -9.69 2.70
N LEU A 148 -10.70 -9.20 3.78
CA LEU A 148 -10.04 -8.44 4.83
C LEU A 148 -8.96 -9.26 5.52
N ASP A 149 -9.25 -10.51 5.87
CA ASP A 149 -8.31 -11.41 6.53
C ASP A 149 -7.13 -11.73 5.62
N THR A 150 -7.37 -11.98 4.33
CA THR A 150 -6.32 -12.14 3.31
C THR A 150 -5.42 -10.90 3.24
N PHE A 151 -6.00 -9.70 3.28
CA PHE A 151 -5.23 -8.46 3.33
C PHE A 151 -4.37 -8.39 4.59
N ARG A 152 -4.95 -8.67 5.76
CA ARG A 152 -4.19 -8.67 7.02
C ARG A 152 -3.06 -9.68 6.99
N ASP A 153 -3.31 -10.89 6.55
CA ASP A 153 -2.30 -11.94 6.45
C ASP A 153 -1.19 -11.57 5.46
N ARG A 154 -1.55 -10.97 4.32
CA ARG A 154 -0.57 -10.56 3.32
C ARG A 154 0.43 -9.54 3.87
N PHE A 155 -0.03 -8.62 4.70
CA PHE A 155 0.80 -7.58 5.32
C PHE A 155 1.30 -7.98 6.72
N ALA A 156 1.04 -9.22 7.17
CA ALA A 156 1.27 -9.69 8.54
C ALA A 156 0.78 -8.67 9.59
N LEU A 157 -0.50 -8.33 9.49
CA LEU A 157 -1.24 -7.39 10.32
C LEU A 157 -2.33 -8.11 11.13
N ARG A 158 -2.05 -9.25 11.76
CA ARG A 158 -3.06 -10.13 12.38
C ARG A 158 -3.66 -9.52 13.64
N ALA A 159 -4.95 -9.76 13.87
CA ALA A 159 -5.69 -9.15 14.98
C ALA A 159 -5.21 -9.60 16.37
N HIS A 160 -4.68 -10.82 16.48
CA HIS A 160 -4.24 -11.42 17.74
C HIS A 160 -2.80 -11.01 18.15
N HIS A 161 -2.06 -10.32 17.29
CA HIS A 161 -0.73 -9.78 17.61
C HIS A 161 -0.84 -8.29 17.89
N THR A 162 -0.49 -7.86 19.11
CA THR A 162 -0.69 -6.46 19.56
C THR A 162 -0.03 -5.43 18.67
N ASP A 163 1.22 -5.64 18.27
CA ASP A 163 1.96 -4.71 17.40
C ASP A 163 1.35 -4.63 15.99
N GLU A 164 1.00 -5.78 15.43
CA GLU A 164 0.36 -5.92 14.12
C GLU A 164 -1.04 -5.26 14.10
N SER A 165 -1.82 -5.50 15.15
CA SER A 165 -3.15 -4.91 15.33
C SER A 165 -3.08 -3.40 15.55
N THR A 166 -2.10 -2.92 16.31
CA THR A 166 -1.86 -1.48 16.51
C THR A 166 -1.47 -0.80 15.20
N THR A 167 -0.55 -1.41 14.43
CA THR A 167 -0.18 -0.93 13.10
C THR A 167 -1.39 -0.88 12.17
N PHE A 168 -2.22 -1.93 12.18
CA PHE A 168 -3.44 -1.96 11.38
C PHE A 168 -4.39 -0.84 11.78
N ALA A 169 -4.66 -0.66 13.08
CA ALA A 169 -5.62 0.32 13.57
C ALA A 169 -5.20 1.77 13.27
N ALA A 170 -3.89 2.05 13.23
CA ALA A 170 -3.36 3.37 12.90
C ALA A 170 -3.58 3.73 11.41
N LEU A 171 -3.55 2.75 10.52
CA LEU A 171 -3.51 2.96 9.07
C LEU A 171 -4.83 2.65 8.36
N PHE A 172 -5.60 1.68 8.87
CA PHE A 172 -6.69 1.07 8.15
C PHE A 172 -8.00 1.07 8.93
N ASP A 173 -9.09 1.29 8.19
CA ASP A 173 -10.45 1.14 8.67
C ASP A 173 -10.96 -0.28 8.33
N PRO A 174 -11.27 -1.12 9.33
CA PRO A 174 -11.77 -2.48 9.11
C PRO A 174 -13.25 -2.52 8.74
N SER A 175 -13.98 -1.39 8.80
CA SER A 175 -15.42 -1.38 8.55
C SER A 175 -15.76 -1.95 7.17
N LEU A 176 -16.69 -2.90 7.14
CA LEU A 176 -17.28 -3.46 5.92
C LEU A 176 -18.43 -2.59 5.39
N ASP A 177 -18.73 -1.47 6.05
CA ASP A 177 -19.93 -0.67 5.76
C ASP A 177 -19.97 -0.22 4.31
N GLY A 178 -21.10 -0.52 3.64
CA GLY A 178 -21.32 -0.16 2.25
C GLY A 178 -20.57 -1.02 1.23
N PHE A 179 -20.10 -2.18 1.65
CA PHE A 179 -19.79 -3.32 0.80
C PHE A 179 -20.70 -4.49 1.19
N ALA A 180 -21.00 -5.35 0.24
CA ALA A 180 -21.70 -6.61 0.49
C ALA A 180 -20.95 -7.77 -0.16
N ASP A 181 -21.10 -8.99 0.35
CA ASP A 181 -20.44 -10.18 -0.22
C ASP A 181 -20.87 -10.39 -1.69
N GLU A 182 -22.04 -9.87 -2.06
CA GLU A 182 -22.54 -9.85 -3.43
C GLU A 182 -21.67 -9.04 -4.41
N ASP A 183 -20.91 -8.05 -3.90
CA ASP A 183 -19.98 -7.25 -4.71
C ASP A 183 -18.79 -8.07 -5.23
N LEU A 184 -18.50 -9.22 -4.59
CA LEU A 184 -17.55 -10.19 -5.10
C LEU A 184 -18.20 -10.97 -6.24
N VAL A 185 -17.66 -10.82 -7.44
CA VAL A 185 -18.19 -11.48 -8.64
C VAL A 185 -17.54 -12.86 -8.77
N PRO A 186 -18.32 -13.95 -8.92
CA PRO A 186 -17.77 -15.25 -9.25
C PRO A 186 -16.95 -15.15 -10.54
N LEU A 187 -15.75 -15.73 -10.54
CA LEU A 187 -15.02 -15.91 -11.78
C LEU A 187 -15.91 -16.76 -12.68
N ALA A 188 -16.25 -16.24 -13.86
CA ALA A 188 -16.91 -17.04 -14.87
C ALA A 188 -16.06 -18.30 -15.04
N GLN A 189 -16.68 -19.48 -14.86
CA GLN A 189 -16.07 -20.71 -15.32
C GLN A 189 -16.06 -20.59 -16.85
N ASP A 190 -15.02 -19.98 -17.40
CA ASP A 190 -14.78 -20.09 -18.83
C ASP A 190 -14.70 -21.59 -19.10
N ALA A 191 -15.64 -22.05 -19.92
CA ALA A 191 -15.78 -23.43 -20.35
C ALA A 191 -14.41 -23.92 -20.82
N ALA A 192 -13.86 -24.88 -20.07
CA ALA A 192 -12.69 -25.66 -20.48
C ALA A 192 -13.00 -26.46 -21.76
#